data_AF-A0A954TWQ0-F1
#
_entry.id   AF-A0A954TWQ0-F1
#
_cell.length_a   1.000
_cell.length_b   1.000
_cell.length_c   1.000
_cell.angle_alpha   90.00
_cell.angle_beta   90.00
_cell.angle_gamma   90.00
#
_symmetry.space_group_name_H-M   'P 1'
#
loop_
_entity.id
_entity.type
_entity.pdbx_description
1 polymer ?
#
loop_
_entity_poly.entity_id
_entity_poly.type
_entity_poly.pdbx_seq_one_letter_code
_entity_poly.pdbx_strand_id
1 'polypeptide(L)'
;MTHIESTQNDSPFEEPSDEIVRAAVAGDVDALGELLRAHQPAISIRVARALQVHPFADFGVDDVMQEVFLDAFQGIGQLRQETSAAFTVWINRVADRRLISMLRFRTRPKRYAKRNRPAVANVRPDDSDRIPQIIGVDIPDGKTRSPSTAAHEADIKRIIRAEFARLPREQQRALRWIFLERRSLRVTSQRMQKSPERIRTLVRKAKRSLRAALGAPGRWFS
;
A
#
# COMPACT_ATOMS: atom_id res chain seq x y z
N MET A 1 18.27 51.87 -7.63
CA MET A 1 19.36 51.06 -8.21
C MET A 1 20.11 50.50 -7.01
N THR A 2 20.04 49.23 -6.61
CA THR A 2 19.92 47.94 -7.32
C THR A 2 19.49 46.95 -6.21
N HIS A 3 18.29 46.36 -6.23
CA HIS A 3 17.92 45.06 -6.81
C HIS A 3 18.66 43.82 -6.25
N ILE A 4 17.86 42.93 -5.60
CA ILE A 4 17.91 41.43 -5.51
C ILE A 4 19.16 40.88 -4.76
N GLU A 5 19.10 40.00 -3.76
CA GLU A 5 18.40 38.70 -3.71
C GLU A 5 17.93 38.33 -2.30
N SER A 6 16.61 38.18 -2.17
CA SER A 6 15.97 37.35 -1.16
C SER A 6 16.38 35.91 -1.42
N THR A 7 17.18 35.35 -0.52
CA THR A 7 17.57 33.94 -0.52
C THR A 7 16.33 33.06 -0.47
N GLN A 8 16.10 32.39 -1.58
CA GLN A 8 15.12 31.34 -1.79
C GLN A 8 15.30 30.25 -0.72
N ASN A 9 14.24 30.03 0.06
CA ASN A 9 14.15 28.98 1.06
C ASN A 9 13.88 27.62 0.36
N ASP A 10 14.89 27.05 -0.29
CA ASP A 10 14.81 25.71 -0.89
C ASP A 10 14.95 24.62 0.18
N SER A 11 13.89 24.42 0.96
CA SER A 11 13.74 23.23 1.81
C SER A 11 12.98 22.16 1.02
N PRO A 12 13.53 20.95 0.79
CA PRO A 12 12.90 19.91 -0.04
C PRO A 12 11.63 19.26 0.55
N PHE A 13 11.10 19.81 1.64
CA PHE A 13 10.05 19.21 2.47
C PHE A 13 9.02 20.22 2.95
N GLU A 14 8.86 21.36 2.25
CA GLU A 14 7.78 22.28 2.57
C GLU A 14 6.44 21.57 2.27
N GLU A 15 5.65 21.32 3.32
CA GLU A 15 4.30 20.78 3.13
C GLU A 15 3.54 21.75 2.21
N PRO A 16 2.84 21.25 1.18
CA PRO A 16 2.17 22.14 0.25
C PRO A 16 1.23 23.07 0.99
N SER A 17 1.21 24.35 0.64
CA SER A 17 0.36 25.31 1.33
C SER A 17 -1.13 25.02 1.04
N ASP A 18 -2.01 25.43 1.96
CA ASP A 18 -3.46 25.35 1.74
C ASP A 18 -3.89 26.13 0.48
N GLU A 19 -3.13 27.13 0.06
CA GLU A 19 -3.39 27.90 -1.15
C GLU A 19 -3.23 27.05 -2.42
N ILE A 20 -2.20 26.22 -2.50
CA ILE A 20 -2.00 25.28 -3.61
C ILE A 20 -3.15 24.26 -3.65
N VAL A 21 -3.64 23.82 -2.49
CA VAL A 21 -4.82 22.93 -2.43
C VAL A 21 -6.06 23.62 -2.98
N ARG A 22 -6.33 24.87 -2.61
CA ARG A 22 -7.46 25.63 -3.15
C ARG A 22 -7.38 25.80 -4.66
N ALA A 23 -6.20 26.14 -5.19
CA ALA A 23 -5.97 26.26 -6.62
C ALA A 23 -6.25 24.93 -7.35
N ALA A 24 -5.73 23.81 -6.81
CA ALA A 24 -5.96 22.48 -7.39
C ALA A 24 -7.44 22.08 -7.38
N VAL A 25 -8.17 22.38 -6.30
CA VAL A 25 -9.63 22.13 -6.21
C VAL A 25 -10.41 22.99 -7.20
N ALA A 26 -9.95 24.22 -7.46
CA ALA A 26 -10.52 25.11 -8.47
C ALA A 26 -10.20 24.69 -9.93
N GLY A 27 -9.38 23.65 -10.13
CA GLY A 27 -9.06 23.10 -11.44
C GLY A 27 -7.69 23.51 -12.00
N ASP A 28 -6.83 24.15 -11.21
CA ASP A 28 -5.45 24.42 -11.59
C ASP A 28 -4.66 23.10 -11.66
N VAL A 29 -4.30 22.71 -12.88
CA VAL A 29 -3.61 21.45 -13.16
C VAL A 29 -2.16 21.49 -12.68
N ASP A 30 -1.51 22.65 -12.71
CA ASP A 30 -0.12 22.80 -12.27
C ASP A 30 -0.03 22.71 -10.75
N ALA A 31 -0.98 23.34 -10.04
CA ALA A 31 -1.12 23.22 -8.59
C ALA A 31 -1.36 21.75 -8.17
N LEU A 32 -2.25 21.04 -8.87
CA LEU A 32 -2.44 19.60 -8.61
C LEU A 32 -1.16 18.81 -8.90
N GLY A 33 -0.44 19.13 -9.98
CA GLY A 33 0.82 18.47 -10.33
C GLY A 33 1.90 18.66 -9.27
N GLU A 34 1.96 19.82 -8.63
CA GLU A 34 2.84 20.08 -7.49
C GLU A 34 2.47 19.23 -6.27
N LEU A 35 1.20 19.23 -5.88
CA LEU A 35 0.68 18.42 -4.77
C LEU A 35 0.97 16.92 -4.96
N LEU A 36 0.73 16.40 -6.17
CA LEU A 36 0.97 14.99 -6.48
C LEU A 36 2.46 14.65 -6.43
N ARG A 37 3.35 15.54 -6.90
CA ARG A 37 4.81 15.35 -6.81
C ARG A 37 5.27 15.31 -5.36
N ALA A 38 4.76 16.20 -4.51
CA ALA A 38 5.09 16.23 -3.09
C ALA A 38 4.73 14.91 -2.37
N HIS A 39 3.60 14.28 -2.72
CA HIS A 39 3.18 13.02 -2.09
C HIS A 39 3.62 11.73 -2.80
N GLN A 40 4.14 11.82 -4.02
CA GLN A 40 4.55 10.67 -4.82
C GLN A 40 5.51 9.72 -4.07
N PRO A 41 6.55 10.18 -3.36
CA PRO A 41 7.47 9.29 -2.66
C PRO A 41 6.79 8.48 -1.55
N ALA A 42 5.97 9.13 -0.73
CA ALA A 42 5.29 8.50 0.40
C ALA A 42 4.28 7.44 -0.07
N ILE A 43 3.50 7.77 -1.10
CA ILE A 43 2.51 6.84 -1.68
C ILE A 43 3.23 5.67 -2.36
N SER A 44 4.32 5.92 -3.10
CA SER A 44 5.10 4.87 -3.77
C SER A 44 5.68 3.86 -2.76
N ILE A 45 6.24 4.35 -1.64
CA ILE A 45 6.74 3.48 -0.56
C ILE A 45 5.61 2.65 0.05
N ARG A 46 4.46 3.27 0.31
CA ARG A 46 3.26 2.59 0.84
C ARG A 46 2.80 1.47 -0.10
N VAL A 47 2.66 1.77 -1.39
CA VAL A 47 2.27 0.79 -2.42
C VAL A 47 3.31 -0.32 -2.52
N ALA A 48 4.61 0.02 -2.56
CA ALA A 48 5.68 -0.96 -2.63
C ALA A 48 5.64 -1.95 -1.46
N ARG A 49 5.45 -1.45 -0.22
CA ARG A 49 5.30 -2.29 0.98
C ARG A 49 4.08 -3.21 0.88
N ALA A 50 2.96 -2.72 0.37
CA ALA A 50 1.78 -3.54 0.19
C ALA A 50 1.98 -4.61 -0.89
N LEU A 51 2.62 -4.29 -2.01
CA LEU A 51 2.92 -5.27 -3.07
C LEU A 51 3.87 -6.37 -2.60
N GLN A 52 4.77 -6.10 -1.64
CA GLN A 52 5.62 -7.13 -1.04
C GLN A 52 4.82 -8.23 -0.33
N VAL A 53 3.66 -7.91 0.26
CA VAL A 53 2.79 -8.92 0.90
C VAL A 53 1.79 -9.57 -0.08
N HIS A 54 1.76 -9.09 -1.32
CA HIS A 54 0.97 -9.59 -2.45
C HIS A 54 1.85 -10.01 -3.65
N PRO A 55 2.76 -11.00 -3.47
CA PRO A 55 3.77 -11.38 -4.47
C PRO A 55 3.22 -12.08 -5.73
N PHE A 56 1.90 -12.22 -5.82
CA PHE A 56 1.21 -12.76 -6.99
C PHE A 56 0.47 -11.68 -7.79
N ALA A 57 0.61 -10.40 -7.40
CA ALA A 57 0.19 -9.29 -8.23
C ALA A 57 0.96 -9.30 -9.56
N ASP A 58 0.26 -9.01 -10.65
CA ASP A 58 0.80 -8.93 -12.01
C ASP A 58 1.05 -7.47 -12.45
N PHE A 59 1.15 -6.57 -11.48
CA PHE A 59 1.38 -5.14 -11.66
C PHE A 59 2.40 -4.62 -10.64
N GLY A 60 3.08 -3.53 -11.00
CA GLY A 60 4.10 -2.87 -10.20
C GLY A 60 3.58 -1.63 -9.47
N VAL A 61 4.51 -0.92 -8.82
CA VAL A 61 4.23 0.35 -8.14
C VAL A 61 3.76 1.40 -9.14
N ASP A 62 4.45 1.53 -10.26
CA ASP A 62 4.15 2.55 -11.29
C ASP A 62 2.74 2.37 -11.87
N ASP A 63 2.30 1.13 -12.09
CA ASP A 63 0.94 0.84 -12.55
C ASP A 63 -0.11 1.35 -11.56
N VAL A 64 0.14 1.21 -10.25
CA VAL A 64 -0.78 1.72 -9.21
C VAL A 64 -0.70 3.24 -9.16
N MET A 65 0.50 3.82 -9.19
CA MET A 65 0.70 5.28 -9.13
C MET A 65 0.00 6.00 -10.29
N GLN A 66 0.07 5.45 -11.50
CA GLN A 66 -0.64 5.99 -12.66
C GLN A 66 -2.15 6.05 -12.41
N GLU A 67 -2.73 4.97 -11.88
CA GLU A 67 -4.17 4.95 -11.58
C GLU A 67 -4.54 5.89 -10.43
N VAL A 68 -3.67 6.05 -9.44
CA VAL A 68 -3.88 6.99 -8.33
C VAL A 68 -3.89 8.42 -8.82
N PHE A 69 -2.96 8.79 -9.71
CA PHE A 69 -2.92 10.13 -10.28
C PHE A 69 -4.13 10.41 -11.18
N LEU A 70 -4.57 9.43 -11.97
CA LEU A 70 -5.80 9.55 -12.76
C LEU A 70 -7.03 9.74 -11.86
N ASP A 71 -7.14 8.98 -10.77
CA ASP A 71 -8.24 9.15 -9.81
C ASP A 71 -8.17 10.48 -9.08
N ALA A 72 -6.96 10.93 -8.73
CA ALA A 72 -6.78 12.21 -8.07
C ALA A 72 -7.19 13.36 -8.99
N PHE A 73 -6.76 13.33 -10.26
CA PHE A 73 -7.17 14.31 -11.27
C PHE A 73 -8.68 14.36 -11.45
N GLN A 74 -9.36 13.21 -11.47
CA GLN A 74 -10.82 13.15 -11.61
C GLN A 74 -11.57 13.55 -10.34
N GLY A 75 -10.95 13.41 -9.17
CA GLY A 75 -11.61 13.54 -7.87
C GLY A 75 -11.28 14.81 -7.09
N ILE A 76 -10.23 15.57 -7.46
CA ILE A 76 -9.75 16.70 -6.65
C ILE A 76 -10.82 17.76 -6.39
N GLY A 77 -11.65 18.08 -7.38
CA GLY A 77 -12.74 19.05 -7.23
C GLY A 77 -13.85 18.64 -6.25
N GLN A 78 -13.81 17.40 -5.72
CA GLN A 78 -14.75 16.92 -4.69
C GLN A 78 -14.19 17.03 -3.26
N LEU A 79 -12.94 17.51 -3.11
CA LEU A 79 -12.32 17.70 -1.80
C LEU A 79 -13.01 18.87 -1.07
N ARG A 80 -13.70 18.56 0.04
CA ARG A 80 -14.49 19.56 0.80
C ARG A 80 -13.66 20.47 1.69
N GLN A 81 -12.59 19.94 2.25
CA GLN A 81 -11.68 20.70 3.12
C GLN A 81 -10.45 21.00 2.28
N GLU A 82 -10.30 22.25 1.89
CA GLU A 82 -9.24 22.72 0.98
C GLU A 82 -7.98 23.06 1.79
N THR A 83 -7.52 22.09 2.59
CA THR A 83 -6.31 22.18 3.41
C THR A 83 -5.33 21.07 3.04
N SER A 84 -4.04 21.32 3.26
CA SER A 84 -2.94 20.38 2.99
C SER A 84 -3.10 19.07 3.77
N ALA A 85 -3.50 19.17 5.03
CA ALA A 85 -3.78 17.99 5.86
C ALA A 85 -4.95 17.16 5.31
N ALA A 86 -6.04 17.81 4.89
CA ALA A 86 -7.19 17.11 4.31
C ALA A 86 -6.84 16.46 2.96
N PHE A 87 -6.06 17.14 2.12
CA PHE A 87 -5.56 16.58 0.87
C PHE A 87 -4.68 15.34 1.11
N THR A 88 -3.75 15.40 2.08
CA THR A 88 -2.91 14.27 2.47
C THR A 88 -3.74 13.04 2.88
N VAL A 89 -4.77 13.25 3.70
CA VAL A 89 -5.69 12.16 4.09
C VAL A 89 -6.44 11.61 2.88
N TRP A 90 -6.94 12.50 2.02
CA TRP A 90 -7.71 12.13 0.84
C TRP A 90 -6.89 11.33 -0.18
N ILE A 91 -5.68 11.79 -0.55
CA ILE A 91 -4.86 11.11 -1.56
C ILE A 91 -4.40 9.72 -1.07
N ASN A 92 -4.13 9.57 0.22
CA ASN A 92 -3.83 8.26 0.80
C ASN A 92 -5.03 7.31 0.70
N ARG A 93 -6.26 7.81 0.88
CA ARG A 93 -7.48 7.01 0.67
C ARG A 93 -7.66 6.63 -0.80
N VAL A 94 -7.40 7.54 -1.73
CA VAL A 94 -7.41 7.26 -3.18
C VAL A 94 -6.43 6.12 -3.47
N ALA A 95 -5.20 6.22 -2.97
CA ALA A 95 -4.17 5.20 -3.14
C ALA A 95 -4.57 3.83 -2.57
N ASP A 96 -5.08 3.79 -1.34
CA ASP A 96 -5.51 2.56 -0.70
C ASP A 96 -6.67 1.92 -1.47
N ARG A 97 -7.70 2.70 -1.84
CA ARG A 97 -8.85 2.21 -2.61
C ARG A 97 -8.43 1.66 -3.96
N ARG A 98 -7.56 2.37 -4.68
CA ARG A 98 -7.07 1.96 -5.99
C ARG A 98 -6.27 0.67 -5.90
N LEU A 99 -5.33 0.58 -4.96
CA LEU A 99 -4.55 -0.63 -4.71
C LEU A 99 -5.47 -1.82 -4.36
N ILE A 100 -6.44 -1.63 -3.46
CA ILE A 100 -7.42 -2.66 -3.09
C ILE A 100 -8.21 -3.12 -4.31
N SER A 101 -8.69 -2.18 -5.12
CA SER A 101 -9.43 -2.46 -6.35
C SER A 101 -8.59 -3.32 -7.29
N MET A 102 -7.34 -2.93 -7.57
CA MET A 102 -6.45 -3.66 -8.47
C MET A 102 -6.13 -5.07 -7.95
N LEU A 103 -5.89 -5.22 -6.64
CA LEU A 103 -5.67 -6.52 -6.00
C LEU A 103 -6.91 -7.43 -6.07
N ARG A 104 -8.12 -6.88 -5.97
CA ARG A 104 -9.40 -7.62 -6.04
C ARG A 104 -9.83 -7.97 -7.47
N PHE A 105 -9.65 -7.06 -8.43
CA PHE A 105 -10.13 -7.24 -9.80
C PHE A 105 -9.34 -8.29 -10.58
N ARG A 106 -8.03 -8.39 -10.35
CA ARG A 106 -7.17 -9.33 -11.11
C ARG A 106 -7.00 -10.71 -10.48
N THR A 107 -7.61 -10.95 -9.31
CA THR A 107 -7.74 -12.31 -8.73
C THR A 107 -8.95 -13.08 -9.28
N ARG A 108 -9.82 -12.45 -10.09
CA ARG A 108 -10.93 -13.11 -10.80
C ARG A 108 -10.47 -13.68 -12.16
N PRO A 109 -10.97 -14.85 -12.60
CA PRO A 109 -10.55 -15.47 -13.86
C PRO A 109 -10.73 -14.50 -15.05
N LYS A 110 -9.73 -14.49 -15.94
CA LYS A 110 -9.53 -13.56 -17.08
C LYS A 110 -10.73 -13.35 -18.01
N ARG A 111 -11.77 -14.18 -17.94
CA ARG A 111 -12.98 -14.08 -18.76
C ARG A 111 -13.88 -12.87 -18.44
N TYR A 112 -13.67 -12.19 -17.30
CA TYR A 112 -14.46 -11.01 -16.90
C TYR A 112 -13.70 -9.68 -16.92
N ALA A 113 -12.37 -9.70 -17.04
CA ALA A 113 -11.52 -8.52 -16.82
C ALA A 113 -11.53 -7.49 -17.96
N LYS A 114 -12.00 -7.86 -19.17
CA LYS A 114 -11.96 -6.97 -20.34
C LYS A 114 -13.14 -6.00 -20.43
N ARG A 115 -14.21 -6.16 -19.61
CA ARG A 115 -15.48 -5.45 -19.80
C ARG A 115 -15.85 -4.43 -18.71
N ASN A 116 -15.33 -4.55 -17.47
CA ASN A 116 -15.69 -3.65 -16.37
C ASN A 116 -14.44 -3.22 -15.59
N ARG A 117 -13.92 -2.04 -15.90
CA ARG A 117 -12.94 -1.31 -15.09
C ARG A 117 -13.72 -0.23 -14.34
N PRO A 118 -14.06 -0.39 -13.05
CA PRO A 118 -14.77 0.67 -12.35
C PRO A 118 -13.82 1.86 -12.18
N ALA A 119 -14.24 3.02 -12.67
CA ALA A 119 -13.69 4.28 -12.20
C ALA A 119 -13.99 4.37 -10.69
N VAL A 120 -12.98 4.71 -9.88
CA VAL A 120 -13.14 4.82 -8.41
C VAL A 120 -13.51 6.27 -8.03
N ALA A 121 -13.93 7.06 -9.02
CA ALA A 121 -14.11 8.52 -9.01
C ALA A 121 -15.16 9.09 -8.03
N ASN A 122 -15.73 8.27 -7.14
CA ASN A 122 -16.63 8.70 -6.08
C ASN A 122 -15.95 8.54 -4.72
N VAL A 123 -14.85 9.26 -4.49
CA VAL A 123 -14.24 9.36 -3.16
C VAL A 123 -14.94 10.46 -2.36
N ARG A 124 -16.14 10.15 -1.85
CA ARG A 124 -16.79 11.02 -0.87
C ARG A 124 -15.99 10.98 0.44
N PRO A 125 -15.65 12.13 1.05
CA PRO A 125 -14.92 12.19 2.32
C PRO A 125 -15.63 11.49 3.49
N ASP A 126 -16.95 11.29 3.37
CA ASP A 126 -17.89 10.85 4.41
C ASP A 126 -18.30 9.37 4.32
N ASP A 127 -17.73 8.58 3.40
CA ASP A 127 -17.93 7.13 3.41
C ASP A 127 -17.15 6.50 4.57
N SER A 128 -17.69 6.65 5.78
CA SER A 128 -17.17 6.21 7.06
C SER A 128 -17.25 4.70 7.28
N ASP A 129 -17.86 3.94 6.35
CA ASP A 129 -17.97 2.49 6.48
C ASP A 129 -16.88 1.74 5.72
N ARG A 130 -15.82 1.44 6.47
CA ARG A 130 -14.99 0.22 6.35
C ARG A 130 -14.29 -0.01 5.01
N ILE A 131 -13.30 0.82 4.73
CA ILE A 131 -12.12 0.31 3.99
C ILE A 131 -11.26 -0.39 5.03
N PRO A 132 -10.99 -1.71 4.93
CA PRO A 132 -9.93 -2.29 5.74
C PRO A 132 -8.66 -1.54 5.36
N GLN A 133 -8.09 -0.80 6.32
CA GLN A 133 -6.70 -0.36 6.27
C GLN A 133 -5.91 -1.65 6.01
N ILE A 134 -5.55 -1.92 4.75
CA ILE A 134 -4.85 -3.16 4.38
C ILE A 134 -3.49 -3.22 5.07
N ILE A 135 -3.04 -2.08 5.57
CA ILE A 135 -1.79 -1.88 6.25
C ILE A 135 -2.11 -1.65 7.73
N GLY A 136 -2.23 -2.75 8.48
CA GLY A 136 -2.02 -2.74 9.94
C GLY A 136 -0.52 -2.59 10.25
N VAL A 137 0.08 -1.55 9.68
CA VAL A 137 1.41 -1.08 10.03
C VAL A 137 1.15 0.35 10.44
N ASP A 138 0.99 0.57 11.74
CA ASP A 138 1.24 1.87 12.33
C ASP A 138 2.54 2.36 11.71
N ILE A 139 2.49 3.48 11.00
CA ILE A 139 3.70 4.18 10.58
C ILE A 139 4.20 4.79 11.87
N PRO A 140 5.23 4.24 12.54
CA PRO A 140 5.78 4.91 13.68
C PRO A 140 6.54 6.09 13.10
N ASP A 141 6.14 7.31 13.48
CA ASP A 141 7.06 8.44 13.40
C ASP A 141 8.38 7.98 14.01
N GLY A 142 9.49 8.24 13.32
CA GLY A 142 10.80 7.62 13.51
C GLY A 142 11.50 7.90 14.85
N LYS A 143 10.77 8.04 15.96
CA LYS A 143 11.30 8.22 17.30
C LYS A 143 10.58 7.28 18.26
N THR A 144 11.38 6.60 19.09
CA THR A 144 10.99 5.73 20.22
C THR A 144 10.89 4.22 19.91
N ARG A 145 12.04 3.57 19.73
CA ARG A 145 12.18 2.15 20.12
C ARG A 145 12.17 2.09 21.65
N SER A 146 10.99 1.88 22.26
CA SER A 146 10.90 1.58 23.70
C SER A 146 11.35 0.13 23.98
N PRO A 147 12.07 -0.16 25.08
CA PRO A 147 12.49 -1.52 25.45
C PRO A 147 11.37 -2.58 25.46
N SER A 148 10.12 -2.16 25.70
CA SER A 148 8.93 -3.02 25.61
C SER A 148 8.73 -3.62 24.21
N THR A 149 9.07 -2.87 23.15
CA THR A 149 8.87 -3.30 21.75
C THR A 149 9.83 -4.41 21.31
N ALA A 150 11.05 -4.46 21.86
CA ALA A 150 12.07 -5.44 21.48
C ALA A 150 11.75 -6.85 22.03
N ALA A 151 11.25 -6.94 23.26
CA ALA A 151 10.80 -8.20 23.84
C ALA A 151 9.59 -8.77 23.06
N HIS A 152 8.63 -7.91 22.73
CA HIS A 152 7.48 -8.27 21.90
C HIS A 152 7.89 -8.76 20.50
N GLU A 153 8.84 -8.09 19.86
CA GLU A 153 9.37 -8.51 18.56
C GLU A 153 10.07 -9.88 18.65
N ALA A 154 10.80 -10.15 19.72
CA ALA A 154 11.45 -11.44 19.97
C ALA A 154 10.43 -12.57 20.14
N ASP A 155 9.33 -12.33 20.86
CA ASP A 155 8.26 -13.30 21.04
C ASP A 155 7.50 -13.59 19.74
N ILE A 156 7.16 -12.56 18.96
CA ILE A 156 6.53 -12.73 17.64
C ILE A 156 7.45 -13.55 16.73
N LYS A 157 8.75 -13.23 16.67
CA LYS A 157 9.73 -14.00 15.88
C LYS A 157 9.81 -15.45 16.33
N ARG A 158 9.77 -15.71 17.65
CA ARG A 158 9.81 -17.07 18.21
C ARG A 158 8.58 -17.89 17.78
N ILE A 159 7.38 -17.30 17.87
CA ILE A 159 6.13 -17.95 17.46
C ILE A 159 6.13 -18.24 15.97
N ILE A 160 6.49 -17.26 15.13
CA ILE A 160 6.59 -17.44 13.68
C ILE A 160 7.56 -18.56 13.33
N ARG A 161 8.75 -18.60 13.96
CA ARG A 161 9.74 -19.65 13.71
C ARG A 161 9.20 -21.04 14.08
N ALA A 162 8.59 -21.17 15.25
CA ALA A 162 8.03 -22.44 15.71
C ALA A 162 6.91 -22.94 14.80
N GLU A 163 5.98 -22.07 14.42
CA GLU A 163 4.87 -22.43 13.52
C GLU A 163 5.37 -22.72 12.10
N PHE A 164 6.31 -21.91 11.58
CA PHE A 164 6.92 -22.16 10.28
C PHE A 164 7.58 -23.54 10.21
N ALA A 165 8.27 -23.96 11.28
CA ALA A 165 8.89 -25.28 11.36
C ALA A 165 7.88 -26.45 11.32
N ARG A 166 6.63 -26.22 11.78
CA ARG A 166 5.55 -27.21 11.77
C ARG A 166 4.79 -27.30 10.44
N LEU A 167 4.91 -26.29 9.58
CA LEU A 167 4.27 -26.31 8.26
C LEU A 167 4.77 -27.49 7.40
N PRO A 168 3.92 -28.10 6.56
CA PRO A 168 4.37 -29.08 5.57
C PRO A 168 5.50 -28.54 4.69
N ARG A 169 6.48 -29.39 4.35
CA ARG A 169 7.69 -28.99 3.58
C ARG A 169 7.38 -28.24 2.29
N GLU A 170 6.34 -28.64 1.56
CA GLU A 170 5.89 -27.93 0.35
C GLU A 170 5.43 -26.50 0.64
N GLN A 171 4.73 -26.28 1.75
CA GLN A 171 4.25 -24.96 2.17
C GLN A 171 5.41 -24.06 2.61
N GLN A 172 6.36 -24.62 3.38
CA GLN A 172 7.58 -23.91 3.77
C GLN A 172 8.38 -23.43 2.56
N ARG A 173 8.62 -24.32 1.59
CA ARG A 173 9.36 -24.02 0.36
C ARG A 173 8.68 -22.93 -0.47
N ALA A 174 7.36 -23.07 -0.70
CA ALA A 174 6.61 -22.08 -1.46
C ALA A 174 6.65 -20.71 -0.78
N LEU A 175 6.48 -20.64 0.54
CA LEU A 175 6.52 -19.38 1.28
C LEU A 175 7.92 -18.75 1.28
N ARG A 176 8.98 -19.54 1.48
CA ARG A 176 10.38 -19.07 1.43
C ARG A 176 10.72 -18.48 0.06
N TRP A 177 10.46 -19.21 -1.02
CA TRP A 177 10.82 -18.76 -2.36
C TRP A 177 10.10 -17.49 -2.78
N ILE A 178 8.83 -17.39 -2.43
CA ILE A 178 8.01 -16.24 -2.79
C ILE A 178 8.30 -15.01 -1.93
N PHE A 179 8.36 -15.14 -0.60
CA PHE A 179 8.45 -13.98 0.30
C PHE A 179 9.87 -13.65 0.78
N LEU A 180 10.72 -14.67 1.00
CA LEU A 180 12.09 -14.45 1.49
C LEU A 180 13.08 -14.29 0.34
N GLU A 181 12.99 -15.15 -0.68
CA GLU A 181 13.88 -15.10 -1.84
C GLU A 181 13.33 -14.25 -2.99
N ARG A 182 12.15 -13.62 -2.81
CA ARG A 182 11.48 -12.74 -3.78
C ARG A 182 11.39 -13.32 -5.21
N ARG A 183 11.25 -14.65 -5.34
CA ARG A 183 11.10 -15.30 -6.64
C ARG A 183 9.68 -15.12 -7.18
N SER A 184 9.55 -15.03 -8.50
CA SER A 184 8.24 -14.95 -9.13
C SER A 184 7.45 -16.27 -8.98
N LEU A 185 6.12 -16.16 -9.08
CA LEU A 185 5.22 -17.31 -9.10
C LEU A 185 5.59 -18.32 -10.20
N ARG A 186 5.95 -17.82 -11.39
CA ARG A 186 6.34 -18.65 -12.53
C ARG A 186 7.59 -19.48 -12.22
N VAL A 187 8.65 -18.83 -11.73
CA VAL A 187 9.91 -19.51 -11.38
C VAL A 187 9.69 -20.52 -10.25
N THR A 188 8.88 -20.16 -9.26
CA THR A 188 8.53 -21.04 -8.14
C THR A 188 7.73 -22.25 -8.62
N SER A 189 6.73 -22.06 -9.48
CA SER A 189 5.92 -23.11 -10.10
C SER A 189 6.78 -24.08 -10.90
N GLN A 190 7.69 -23.57 -11.74
CA GLN A 190 8.63 -24.38 -12.52
C GLN A 190 9.55 -25.20 -11.60
N ARG A 191 10.20 -24.55 -10.61
CA ARG A 191 11.12 -25.25 -9.69
C ARG A 191 10.42 -26.26 -8.78
N MET A 192 9.17 -26.02 -8.40
CA MET A 192 8.40 -26.97 -7.59
C MET A 192 7.72 -28.05 -8.43
N GLN A 193 7.75 -27.95 -9.77
CA GLN A 193 7.02 -28.82 -10.70
C GLN A 193 5.53 -28.91 -10.32
N LYS A 194 4.91 -27.77 -9.98
CA LYS A 194 3.49 -27.66 -9.63
C LYS A 194 2.84 -26.52 -10.41
N SER A 195 1.53 -26.60 -10.62
CA SER A 195 0.79 -25.50 -11.28
C SER A 195 0.85 -24.20 -10.46
N PRO A 196 0.76 -23.02 -11.09
CA PRO A 196 0.70 -21.73 -10.38
C PRO A 196 -0.42 -21.67 -9.34
N GLU A 197 -1.58 -22.25 -9.62
CA GLU A 197 -2.72 -22.34 -8.70
C GLU A 197 -2.41 -23.20 -7.46
N ARG A 198 -1.62 -24.27 -7.63
CA ARG A 198 -1.17 -25.08 -6.51
C ARG A 198 -0.20 -24.29 -5.62
N ILE A 199 0.71 -23.50 -6.19
CA ILE A 199 1.62 -22.63 -5.41
C ILE A 199 0.83 -21.58 -4.62
N ARG A 200 -0.16 -20.93 -5.24
CA ARG A 200 -1.07 -19.99 -4.56
C ARG A 200 -1.78 -20.65 -3.38
N THR A 201 -2.27 -21.87 -3.58
CA THR A 201 -2.94 -22.65 -2.52
C THR A 201 -1.99 -23.00 -1.38
N LEU A 202 -0.76 -23.43 -1.67
CA LEU A 202 0.26 -23.72 -0.66
C LEU A 202 0.58 -22.49 0.19
N VAL A 203 0.83 -21.35 -0.46
CA VAL A 203 1.09 -20.07 0.22
C VAL A 203 -0.12 -19.61 1.05
N ARG A 204 -1.34 -19.72 0.51
CA ARG A 204 -2.56 -19.35 1.24
C ARG A 204 -2.74 -20.19 2.50
N LYS A 205 -2.50 -21.50 2.42
CA LYS A 205 -2.57 -22.41 3.58
C LYS A 205 -1.49 -22.08 4.61
N ALA A 206 -0.24 -21.83 4.17
CA ALA A 206 0.85 -21.40 5.04
C ALA A 206 0.53 -20.11 5.80
N LYS A 207 0.09 -19.05 5.08
CA LYS A 207 -0.30 -17.76 5.69
C LYS A 207 -1.44 -17.93 6.68
N ARG A 208 -2.40 -18.82 6.42
CA ARG A 208 -3.51 -19.11 7.34
C ARG A 208 -3.02 -19.76 8.63
N SER A 209 -2.11 -20.75 8.56
CA SER A 209 -1.52 -21.38 9.76
C SER A 209 -0.75 -20.36 10.60
N LEU A 210 0.12 -19.58 9.96
CA LEU A 210 0.90 -18.54 10.64
C LEU A 210 0.02 -17.48 11.31
N ARG A 211 -1.06 -17.05 10.64
CA ARG A 211 -2.03 -16.11 11.22
C ARG A 211 -2.78 -16.72 12.40
N ALA A 212 -3.15 -18.00 12.33
CA ALA A 212 -3.82 -18.68 13.45
C ALA A 212 -2.89 -18.78 14.68
N ALA A 213 -1.61 -19.09 14.47
CA ALA A 213 -0.62 -19.19 15.55
C ALA A 213 -0.30 -17.84 16.21
N LEU A 214 -0.37 -16.75 15.44
CA LEU A 214 -0.22 -15.38 15.93
C LEU A 214 -1.49 -14.83 16.62
N GLY A 215 -2.59 -15.57 16.72
CA GLY A 215 -3.82 -15.11 17.37
C GLY A 215 -4.53 -13.93 16.67
N ALA A 216 -5.69 -13.52 17.20
CA ALA A 216 -6.40 -12.34 16.71
C ALA A 216 -5.56 -11.06 16.96
N PRO A 217 -5.59 -10.07 16.06
CA PRO A 217 -4.75 -8.86 16.16
C PRO A 217 -4.89 -8.15 17.52
N GLY A 218 -6.05 -8.20 18.17
CA GLY A 218 -6.28 -7.54 19.48
C GLY A 218 -5.57 -8.15 20.70
N ARG A 219 -4.82 -9.25 20.59
CA ARG A 219 -4.09 -9.85 21.73
C ARG A 219 -2.65 -9.37 21.89
N TRP A 220 -2.14 -8.57 20.95
CA TRP A 220 -0.70 -8.30 20.80
C TRP A 220 -0.38 -6.82 20.59
N PHE A 221 -1.41 -5.95 20.58
CA PHE A 221 -1.31 -4.50 20.39
C PHE A 221 -1.86 -3.72 21.61
N SER A 222 -1.70 -4.25 22.83
CA SER A 222 -2.05 -3.53 24.07
C SER A 222 -0.81 -3.03 24.79
#